data_AF-A0A526TAR4-F1
#
_entry.id   AF-A0A526TAR4-F1
#
_cell.length_a   1.000
_cell.length_b   1.000
_cell.length_c   1.000
_cell.angle_alpha   90.00
_cell.angle_beta   90.00
_cell.angle_gamma   90.00
#
_symmetry.space_group_name_H-M   'P 1'
#
loop_
_entity.id
_entity.type
_entity.pdbx_description
1 polymer ?
#
loop_
_entity_poly.entity_id
_entity_poly.type
_entity_poly.pdbx_seq_one_letter_code
_entity_poly.pdbx_strand_id
1 'polypeptide(L)' 'MATARLLTDAEVEKIPAVKVVFDDIRATRKSDFVNNFWRGLANDPPALKRIWEQLKVVMVADSAIDPLTK' A
#
# COMPACT_ATOMS: atom_id res chain seq x y z
N MET A 1 11.13 14.72 -8.71
CA MET A 1 9.79 15.04 -8.18
C MET A 1 8.80 14.02 -8.72
N ALA A 2 7.76 13.65 -7.96
CA ALA A 2 6.72 12.76 -8.47
C ALA A 2 5.92 13.47 -9.57
N THR A 3 5.50 12.72 -10.60
CA THR A 3 4.61 13.21 -11.68
C THR A 3 3.13 13.09 -11.32
N ALA A 4 2.81 12.27 -10.31
CA ALA A 4 1.48 12.14 -9.73
C ALA A 4 1.42 12.81 -8.35
N ARG A 5 0.23 13.28 -7.97
CA ARG A 5 -0.02 13.83 -6.63
C ARG A 5 0.21 12.75 -5.57
N LEU A 6 0.87 13.08 -4.48
CA LEU A 6 0.97 12.18 -3.34
C LEU A 6 -0.19 12.48 -2.39
N LEU A 7 -1.13 11.53 -2.25
CA LEU A 7 -2.29 11.75 -1.39
C LEU A 7 -1.90 11.82 0.09
N THR A 8 -2.44 12.82 0.78
CA THR A 8 -2.31 12.97 2.24
C THR A 8 -3.25 12.01 2.96
N ASP A 9 -3.02 11.76 4.26
CA ASP A 9 -3.93 10.89 5.02
C ASP A 9 -5.35 11.43 5.07
N ALA A 10 -5.51 12.75 5.19
CA ALA A 10 -6.82 13.40 5.16
C ALA A 10 -7.55 13.23 3.80
N GLU A 11 -6.82 13.07 2.69
CA GLU A 11 -7.40 12.75 1.38
C GLU A 11 -7.76 11.29 1.25
N VAL A 12 -6.89 10.41 1.73
CA VAL A 12 -7.12 8.96 1.74
C VAL A 12 -8.39 8.62 2.51
N GLU A 13 -8.60 9.23 3.68
CA GLU A 13 -9.81 9.03 4.51
C GLU A 13 -11.12 9.38 3.78
N LYS A 14 -11.05 10.24 2.75
CA LYS A 14 -12.22 10.63 1.94
C LYS A 14 -12.50 9.67 0.78
N ILE A 15 -11.60 8.73 0.49
CA ILE A 15 -11.72 7.77 -0.62
C ILE A 15 -11.77 6.36 -0.03
N PRO A 16 -12.97 5.78 0.18
CA PRO A 16 -13.12 4.50 0.89
C PRO A 16 -12.27 3.36 0.32
N ALA A 17 -12.16 3.27 -1.02
CA ALA A 17 -11.37 2.23 -1.67
C ALA A 17 -9.85 2.33 -1.37
N VAL A 18 -9.33 3.54 -1.24
CA VAL A 18 -7.91 3.77 -0.91
C VAL A 18 -7.69 3.56 0.59
N LYS A 19 -8.61 4.06 1.42
CA LYS A 19 -8.57 3.89 2.88
C LYS A 19 -8.45 2.43 3.28
N VAL A 20 -9.29 1.56 2.72
CA VAL A 20 -9.26 0.11 3.02
C VAL A 20 -7.88 -0.50 2.75
N VAL A 21 -7.23 -0.11 1.64
CA VAL A 21 -5.89 -0.60 1.32
C VAL A 21 -4.83 -0.03 2.26
N PHE A 22 -4.91 1.26 2.60
CA PHE A 22 -3.96 1.89 3.52
C PHE A 22 -4.05 1.31 4.93
N ASP A 23 -5.25 1.05 5.42
CA ASP A 23 -5.46 0.42 6.72
C ASP A 23 -4.91 -1.02 6.73
N ASP A 24 -5.09 -1.77 5.64
CA ASP A 24 -4.51 -3.12 5.50
C ASP A 24 -2.96 -3.08 5.43
N ILE A 25 -2.37 -2.08 4.76
CA ILE A 25 -0.91 -1.86 4.76
C ILE A 25 -0.42 -1.63 6.19
N ARG A 26 -1.09 -0.75 6.94
CA ARG A 26 -0.70 -0.42 8.33
C ARG A 26 -0.80 -1.66 9.23
N ALA A 27 -1.89 -2.41 9.11
CA ALA A 27 -2.11 -3.63 9.89
C ALA A 27 -1.07 -4.72 9.54
N THR A 28 -0.80 -4.92 8.25
CA THR A 28 0.15 -5.93 7.77
C THR A 28 1.59 -5.61 8.17
N ARG A 29 2.00 -4.34 8.04
CA ARG A 29 3.37 -3.90 8.35
C ARG A 29 3.56 -3.45 9.80
N LYS A 30 2.50 -3.44 10.61
CA LYS A 30 2.48 -3.00 12.02
C LYS A 30 3.08 -1.61 12.20
N SER A 31 2.75 -0.69 11.31
CA SER A 31 3.24 0.68 11.32
C SER A 31 2.20 1.63 10.75
N ASP A 32 2.00 2.77 11.39
CA ASP A 32 1.07 3.80 10.92
C ASP A 32 1.60 4.55 9.67
N PHE A 33 2.91 4.43 9.41
CA PHE A 33 3.56 5.12 8.31
C PHE A 33 3.40 4.37 6.98
N VAL A 34 2.68 5.01 6.04
CA VAL A 34 2.57 4.58 4.65
C VAL A 34 3.45 5.47 3.77
N ASN A 35 4.39 4.84 3.05
CA ASN A 35 5.38 5.55 2.23
C ASN A 35 4.78 6.19 0.95
N ASN A 36 5.59 7.03 0.30
CA ASN A 36 5.14 7.83 -0.86
C ASN A 36 4.76 7.00 -2.09
N PHE A 37 5.27 5.77 -2.24
CA PHE A 37 4.93 4.88 -3.35
C PHE A 37 3.42 4.58 -3.37
N TRP A 38 2.88 4.17 -2.21
CA TRP A 38 1.45 3.90 -2.06
C TRP A 38 0.60 5.17 -2.18
N ARG A 39 1.11 6.31 -1.69
CA ARG A 39 0.44 7.61 -1.85
C ARG A 39 0.36 8.09 -3.30
N GLY A 40 1.32 7.71 -4.15
CA GLY A 40 1.27 7.94 -5.58
C GLY A 40 0.27 7.01 -6.29
N LEU A 41 0.28 5.72 -5.93
CA LEU A 41 -0.69 4.75 -6.48
C LEU A 41 -2.13 5.02 -6.04
N ALA A 42 -2.34 5.73 -4.93
CA ALA A 42 -3.65 6.09 -4.43
C ALA A 42 -4.49 6.95 -5.39
N ASN A 43 -3.89 7.55 -6.43
CA ASN A 43 -4.65 8.22 -7.50
C ASN A 43 -5.43 7.24 -8.39
N ASP A 44 -5.08 5.95 -8.39
CA ASP A 44 -5.76 4.87 -9.13
C ASP A 44 -6.11 3.72 -8.16
N PRO A 45 -7.28 3.77 -7.49
CA PRO A 45 -7.65 2.80 -6.48
C PRO A 45 -7.69 1.33 -6.98
N PRO A 46 -8.20 1.03 -8.20
CA PRO A 46 -8.07 -0.32 -8.78
C PRO A 46 -6.62 -0.82 -8.88
N ALA A 47 -5.70 0.02 -9.37
CA ALA A 47 -4.28 -0.35 -9.47
C ALA A 47 -3.64 -0.53 -8.10
N LEU A 48 -3.92 0.37 -7.15
CA LEU A 48 -3.45 0.30 -5.77
C LEU A 48 -3.81 -1.05 -5.13
N LYS A 49 -5.09 -1.44 -5.19
CA LYS A 49 -5.58 -2.71 -4.62
C LYS A 49 -4.88 -3.90 -5.24
N ARG A 50 -4.83 -3.96 -6.58
CA ARG A 50 -4.20 -5.07 -7.33
C ARG A 50 -2.73 -5.23 -6.95
N ILE A 51 -1.98 -4.13 -6.91
CA ILE A 51 -0.54 -4.17 -6.62
C ILE A 51 -0.30 -4.58 -5.16
N TRP A 52 -1.10 -4.08 -4.22
CA TRP A 52 -1.00 -4.47 -2.82
C TRP A 52 -1.30 -5.96 -2.60
N GLU A 53 -2.36 -6.49 -3.23
CA GLU A 53 -2.71 -7.91 -3.15
C GLU A 53 -1.59 -8.81 -3.69
N GLN A 54 -1.00 -8.45 -4.83
CA GLN A 54 0.14 -9.17 -5.40
C GLN A 54 1.36 -9.10 -4.48
N LEU A 55 1.67 -7.93 -3.93
CA LEU A 55 2.81 -7.74 -3.05
C LEU A 55 2.67 -8.56 -1.76
N LYS A 56 1.47 -8.68 -1.20
CA LYS A 56 1.24 -9.55 -0.04
C LYS A 56 1.56 -11.02 -0.33
N VAL A 57 1.13 -11.53 -1.49
CA VAL A 57 1.43 -12.91 -1.88
C VAL A 57 2.93 -13.16 -1.99
N VAL A 58 3.69 -12.20 -2.52
CA VAL A 58 5.14 -12.36 -2.70
C VAL A 58 5.91 -12.13 -1.41
N MET A 59 5.66 -10.99 -0.75
CA MET A 59 6.50 -10.50 0.35
C MET A 59 6.04 -10.96 1.74
N VAL A 60 4.74 -11.19 1.93
CA VAL A 60 4.16 -11.44 3.27
C VAL A 60 3.84 -12.91 3.48
N ALA A 61 3.39 -13.63 2.45
CA ALA A 61 3.10 -15.06 2.58
C ALA A 61 4.38 -15.87 2.88
N ASP A 62 4.20 -16.95 3.64
CA ASP A 62 5.28 -17.90 3.93
C ASP A 62 5.85 -18.46 2.63
N SER A 63 7.17 -18.50 2.54
CA SER A 63 7.86 -19.02 1.36
C SER A 63 9.19 -19.65 1.74
N ALA A 64 9.82 -20.35 0.80
CA ALA A 64 11.15 -20.94 0.99
C ALA A 64 12.27 -19.88 1.17
N ILE A 65 12.03 -18.62 0.78
CA ILE A 65 12.95 -17.51 0.97
C ILE A 65 12.53 -16.73 2.21
N ASP A 66 13.49 -16.44 3.09
CA ASP A 66 13.23 -15.66 4.29
C ASP A 66 12.89 -14.20 3.97
N PRO A 67 12.16 -13.47 4.85
CA PRO A 67 11.70 -12.12 4.55
C PRO A 67 12.79 -11.07 4.30
N LEU A 68 14.03 -11.28 4.77
CA LEU A 68 15.13 -10.34 4.56
C LEU A 68 15.74 -10.49 3.16
N THR A 69 15.72 -11.71 2.62
CA THR A 69 16.27 -12.03 1.29
C THR A 69 15.29 -11.73 0.14
N LYS A 70 13.97 -11.73 0.41
CA LYS A 70 12.94 -11.34 -0.57
C LYS A 70 13.06 -9.87 -0.97
#